data_AF-A0A661TP29-F1
#
_entry.id   AF-A0A661TP29-F1
#
_cell.length_a   1.000
_cell.length_b   1.000
_cell.length_c   1.000
_cell.angle_alpha   90.00
_cell.angle_beta   90.00
_cell.angle_gamma   90.00
#
_symmetry.space_group_name_H-M   'P 1'
#
loop_
_entity.id
_entity.type
_entity.pdbx_description
1 polymer ?
#
loop_
_entity_poly.entity_id
_entity_poly.type
_entity_poly.pdbx_seq_one_letter_code
_entity_poly.pdbx_strand_id
1 'polypeptide(L)'
;MPVLGILVGVGMFIQVMTLTGVRGYLVINSLSLPKILLYLGISVSMPLFGAVSAYGSASVLGVPFALALLEKSTIITVAALSQLAALGDLMPPTALAGIFAAQIVGEKNYFKVLKYCILPAIVTAAWCIFIIIIANSLAKIIL
;
A
#
# COMPACT_ATOMS: atom_id res chain seq x y z
N MET A 1 10.12 -15.33 -14.58
CA MET A 1 9.86 -16.37 -13.55
C MET A 1 9.81 -15.86 -12.10
N PRO A 2 10.56 -14.83 -11.64
CA PRO A 2 10.54 -14.40 -10.24
C PRO A 2 9.18 -13.91 -9.71
N VAL A 3 8.41 -13.17 -10.52
CA VAL A 3 7.13 -12.55 -10.09
C VAL A 3 6.05 -13.59 -9.82
N LEU A 4 5.99 -14.67 -10.60
CA LEU A 4 5.03 -15.76 -10.40
C LEU A 4 5.25 -16.46 -9.04
N GLY A 5 6.50 -16.64 -8.61
CA GLY A 5 6.81 -17.21 -7.29
C GLY A 5 6.30 -16.34 -6.14
N ILE A 6 6.44 -15.01 -6.26
CA ILE A 6 5.91 -14.05 -5.26
C ILE A 6 4.39 -14.12 -5.22
N LEU A 7 3.72 -14.16 -6.38
CA LEU A 7 2.25 -14.26 -6.45
C LEU A 7 1.74 -15.58 -5.86
N VAL A 8 2.42 -16.70 -6.10
CA VAL A 8 2.08 -18.01 -5.51
C VAL A 8 2.25 -17.98 -4.00
N GLY A 9 3.37 -17.44 -3.50
CA GLY A 9 3.62 -17.29 -2.05
C GLY A 9 2.58 -16.40 -1.36
N VAL A 10 2.28 -15.24 -1.96
CA VAL A 10 1.23 -14.33 -1.49
C VAL A 10 -0.14 -15.01 -1.51
N GLY A 11 -0.45 -15.77 -2.56
CA GLY A 11 -1.70 -16.53 -2.67
C GLY A 11 -1.88 -17.56 -1.55
N MET A 12 -0.85 -18.35 -1.27
CA MET A 12 -0.86 -19.30 -0.14
C MET A 12 -1.00 -18.58 1.21
N PHE A 13 -0.32 -17.45 1.40
CA PHE A 13 -0.45 -16.64 2.62
C PHE A 13 -1.88 -16.12 2.81
N ILE A 14 -2.52 -15.62 1.76
CA ILE A 14 -3.92 -15.17 1.79
C ILE A 14 -4.86 -16.31 2.15
N GLN A 15 -4.63 -17.52 1.62
CA GLN A 15 -5.43 -18.70 1.95
C GLN A 15 -5.30 -19.06 3.42
N VAL A 16 -4.09 -19.03 3.99
CA VAL A 16 -3.88 -19.27 5.44
C VAL A 16 -4.56 -18.19 6.29
N MET A 17 -4.47 -16.91 5.91
CA MET A 17 -5.18 -15.83 6.62
C MET A 17 -6.71 -15.93 6.50
N THR A 18 -7.20 -16.51 5.41
CA THR A 18 -8.62 -16.78 5.23
C THR A 18 -9.06 -17.95 6.12
N LEU A 19 -8.28 -19.04 6.16
CA LEU A 19 -8.54 -20.21 7.02
C LEU A 19 -8.47 -19.89 8.52
N THR A 20 -7.54 -19.02 8.92
CA THR A 20 -7.37 -18.59 10.32
C THR A 20 -8.32 -17.46 10.74
N GLY A 21 -9.12 -16.93 9.81
CA GLY A 21 -10.04 -15.82 10.07
C GLY A 21 -9.39 -14.44 10.22
N VAL A 22 -8.05 -14.34 10.14
CA VAL A 22 -7.29 -13.08 10.24
C VAL A 22 -7.76 -12.06 9.20
N ARG A 23 -8.06 -12.52 7.96
CA ARG A 23 -8.59 -11.64 6.92
C ARG A 23 -9.94 -11.01 7.32
N GLY A 24 -10.83 -11.79 7.93
CA GLY A 24 -12.11 -11.30 8.44
C GLY A 24 -11.93 -10.33 9.61
N TYR A 25 -11.01 -10.64 10.52
CA TYR A 25 -10.64 -9.76 11.63
C TYR A 25 -10.17 -8.38 11.14
N LEU A 26 -9.32 -8.33 10.11
CA LEU A 26 -8.85 -7.07 9.52
C LEU A 26 -10.00 -6.23 8.92
N VAL A 27 -10.97 -6.87 8.26
CA VAL A 27 -12.15 -6.18 7.72
C VAL A 27 -13.00 -5.58 8.85
N ILE A 28 -13.28 -6.35 9.90
CA ILE A 28 -14.10 -5.88 11.03
C ILE A 28 -13.42 -4.71 11.75
N ASN A 29 -12.10 -4.81 11.99
CA ASN A 29 -11.36 -3.70 12.58
C ASN A 29 -11.36 -2.46 11.68
N SER A 30 -11.15 -2.64 10.37
CA SER A 30 -11.16 -1.51 9.42
C SER A 30 -12.51 -0.79 9.38
N LEU A 31 -13.62 -1.53 9.48
CA LEU A 31 -14.97 -0.97 9.56
C LEU A 31 -15.26 -0.28 10.91
N SER A 32 -14.62 -0.74 11.97
CA SER A 32 -14.79 -0.20 13.33
C SER A 32 -13.89 1.01 13.63
N LEU A 33 -12.95 1.35 12.73
CA LEU A 33 -12.04 2.47 12.92
C LEU A 33 -12.72 3.82 12.64
N PRO A 34 -12.52 4.85 13.48
CA PRO A 34 -12.97 6.21 13.17
C PRO A 34 -12.22 6.77 11.95
N LYS A 35 -12.90 7.59 11.14
CA LYS A 35 -12.43 8.05 9.81
C LYS A 35 -10.98 8.59 9.83
N ILE A 36 -10.58 9.33 10.87
CA ILE A 36 -9.22 9.89 11.00
C ILE A 36 -8.15 8.81 11.20
N LEU A 37 -8.42 7.81 12.06
CA LEU A 37 -7.50 6.69 12.28
C LEU A 37 -7.43 5.79 11.05
N LEU A 38 -8.51 5.74 10.26
CA LEU A 38 -8.58 4.95 9.05
C LEU A 38 -7.62 5.49 7.97
N TYR A 39 -7.62 6.80 7.74
CA TYR A 39 -6.66 7.43 6.81
C TYR A 39 -5.20 7.29 7.27
N LEU A 40 -4.94 7.46 8.58
CA LEU A 40 -3.61 7.21 9.15
C LEU A 40 -3.20 5.74 9.04
N GLY A 41 -4.14 4.83 9.32
CA GLY A 41 -3.98 3.40 9.19
C GLY A 41 -3.61 3.02 7.77
N ILE A 42 -4.34 3.51 6.76
CA ILE A 42 -4.02 3.30 5.34
C ILE A 42 -2.62 3.84 5.01
N SER A 43 -2.33 5.08 5.41
CA SER A 43 -1.05 5.73 5.09
C SER A 43 0.17 5.00 5.66
N VAL A 44 0.03 4.33 6.81
CA VAL A 44 1.14 3.67 7.49
C VAL A 44 1.14 2.17 7.19
N SER A 45 0.02 1.49 7.40
CA SER A 45 -0.06 0.03 7.26
C SER A 45 0.13 -0.42 5.82
N MET A 46 -0.39 0.31 4.83
CA MET A 46 -0.33 -0.15 3.44
C MET A 46 1.09 -0.10 2.86
N PRO A 47 1.89 0.99 3.06
CA PRO A 47 3.30 0.99 2.70
C PRO A 47 4.15 0.03 3.55
N LEU A 48 3.88 -0.07 4.85
CA LEU A 48 4.61 -0.96 5.77
C LEU A 48 4.43 -2.44 5.40
N PHE A 49 3.23 -2.85 5.02
CA PHE A 49 2.96 -4.19 4.51
C PHE A 49 3.43 -4.36 3.05
N GLY A 50 3.39 -3.28 2.28
CA GLY A 50 3.96 -3.20 0.93
C GLY A 50 5.47 -3.46 0.94
N ALA A 51 6.14 -3.11 2.04
CA ALA A 51 7.53 -3.43 2.31
C ALA A 51 7.83 -4.92 2.49
N VAL A 52 6.83 -5.80 2.56
CA VAL A 52 7.04 -7.26 2.45
C VAL A 52 6.71 -7.69 1.03
N SER A 53 5.60 -7.18 0.50
CA SER A 53 5.19 -7.33 -0.89
C SER A 53 4.09 -6.34 -1.23
N ALA A 54 4.29 -5.52 -2.27
CA ALA A 54 3.24 -4.65 -2.79
C ALA A 54 1.98 -5.44 -3.21
N TYR A 55 2.17 -6.61 -3.84
CA TYR A 55 1.08 -7.51 -4.25
C TYR A 55 0.34 -8.12 -3.05
N GLY A 56 1.08 -8.50 -2.00
CA GLY A 56 0.51 -8.97 -0.75
C GLY A 56 -0.29 -7.89 -0.05
N SER A 57 0.27 -6.68 0.09
CA SER A 57 -0.40 -5.54 0.70
C SER A 57 -1.71 -5.17 -0.02
N ALA A 58 -1.68 -5.08 -1.35
CA ALA A 58 -2.87 -4.80 -2.15
C ALA A 58 -3.96 -5.86 -2.00
N SER A 59 -3.58 -7.14 -1.93
CA SER A 59 -4.55 -8.25 -1.85
C SER A 59 -5.11 -8.47 -0.45
N VAL A 60 -4.32 -8.19 0.59
CA VAL A 60 -4.66 -8.46 2.00
C VAL A 60 -5.35 -7.27 2.64
N LEU A 61 -4.77 -6.07 2.50
CA LEU A 61 -5.24 -4.84 3.12
C LEU A 61 -6.11 -4.00 2.18
N GLY A 62 -5.94 -4.13 0.86
CA GLY A 62 -6.71 -3.36 -0.12
C GLY A 62 -8.21 -3.63 -0.06
N VAL A 63 -8.63 -4.89 0.14
CA VAL A 63 -10.05 -5.24 0.25
C VAL A 63 -10.70 -4.67 1.54
N PRO A 64 -10.15 -4.88 2.76
CA PRO A 64 -10.65 -4.22 3.97
C PRO A 64 -10.76 -2.70 3.85
N PHE A 65 -9.74 -2.03 3.31
CA PHE A 65 -9.74 -0.58 3.19
C PHE A 65 -10.68 -0.07 2.10
N ALA A 66 -10.81 -0.77 0.98
CA ALA A 66 -11.79 -0.43 -0.04
C ALA A 66 -13.23 -0.54 0.51
N LEU A 67 -13.51 -1.58 1.30
CA LEU A 67 -14.80 -1.74 1.97
C LEU A 67 -15.06 -0.66 3.02
N ALA A 68 -14.04 -0.30 3.81
CA ALA A 68 -14.12 0.78 4.77
C ALA A 68 -14.38 2.16 4.14
N LEU A 69 -14.05 2.35 2.85
CA LEU A 69 -14.26 3.59 2.09
C LEU A 69 -15.40 3.48 1.06
N LEU A 70 -16.36 2.58 1.26
CA LEU A 70 -17.53 2.41 0.38
C LEU A 70 -18.35 3.69 0.14
N GLU A 71 -18.30 4.67 1.06
CA GLU A 71 -18.95 5.98 0.89
C GLU A 71 -18.36 6.81 -0.27
N LYS A 72 -17.20 6.41 -0.83
CA LYS A 72 -16.49 7.10 -1.91
C LYS A 72 -16.48 6.27 -3.19
N SER A 73 -16.14 6.94 -4.30
CA SER A 73 -15.90 6.25 -5.57
C SER A 73 -14.86 5.16 -5.40
N THR A 74 -15.30 3.92 -5.60
CA THR A 74 -14.51 2.71 -5.38
C THR A 74 -13.34 2.65 -6.34
N ILE A 75 -13.54 3.05 -7.60
CA ILE A 75 -12.51 3.03 -8.64
C ILE A 75 -11.34 3.93 -8.26
N ILE A 76 -11.62 5.19 -7.90
CA ILE A 76 -10.59 6.19 -7.57
C ILE A 76 -9.89 5.83 -6.26
N THR A 77 -10.66 5.34 -5.28
CA THR A 77 -10.11 4.92 -3.98
C THR A 77 -9.19 3.72 -4.13
N VAL A 78 -9.59 2.69 -4.88
CA VAL A 78 -8.76 1.50 -5.14
C VAL A 78 -7.52 1.85 -5.96
N ALA A 79 -7.62 2.77 -6.93
CA ALA A 79 -6.46 3.26 -7.67
C ALA A 79 -5.44 3.97 -6.76
N ALA A 80 -5.91 4.85 -5.87
CA ALA A 80 -5.05 5.52 -4.90
C ALA A 80 -4.42 4.54 -3.89
N LEU A 81 -5.18 3.54 -3.43
CA LEU A 81 -4.67 2.45 -2.59
C LEU A 81 -3.61 1.62 -3.32
N SER A 82 -3.82 1.28 -4.60
CA SER A 82 -2.83 0.56 -5.40
C SER A 82 -1.53 1.34 -5.53
N GLN A 83 -1.62 2.66 -5.74
CA GLN A 83 -0.44 3.54 -5.79
C GLN A 83 0.28 3.60 -4.44
N LEU A 84 -0.47 3.64 -3.34
CA LEU A 84 0.07 3.64 -1.98
C LEU A 84 0.77 2.32 -1.64
N ALA A 85 0.24 1.18 -2.11
CA ALA A 85 0.88 -0.13 -1.96
C ALA A 85 2.22 -0.21 -2.71
N ALA A 86 2.33 0.43 -3.88
CA ALA A 86 3.57 0.50 -4.65
C ALA A 86 4.67 1.31 -3.95
N LEU A 87 4.31 2.28 -3.09
CA LEU A 87 5.31 2.99 -2.25
C LEU A 87 6.01 2.08 -1.25
N GLY A 88 5.47 0.89 -0.97
CA GLY A 88 6.14 -0.12 -0.14
C GLY A 88 7.51 -0.54 -0.67
N ASP A 89 7.75 -0.45 -1.98
CA ASP A 89 9.05 -0.77 -2.60
C ASP A 89 10.19 0.18 -2.19
N LEU A 90 9.87 1.32 -1.57
CA LEU A 90 10.84 2.27 -1.03
C LEU A 90 11.17 2.00 0.45
N MET A 91 10.47 1.10 1.11
CA MET A 91 10.56 0.96 2.57
C MET A 91 11.69 -0.01 3.00
N PRO A 92 12.37 0.20 4.16
CA PRO A 92 13.68 -0.39 4.44
C PRO A 92 13.83 -1.90 4.79
N PRO A 93 12.84 -2.80 4.58
CA PRO A 93 13.08 -4.24 4.48
C PRO A 93 13.12 -4.83 3.05
N THR A 94 12.54 -4.16 2.04
CA THR A 94 12.50 -4.64 0.62
C THR A 94 12.82 -3.55 -0.39
N ALA A 95 13.61 -2.55 0.01
CA ALA A 95 14.08 -1.45 -0.85
C ALA A 95 14.97 -1.89 -2.02
N LEU A 96 14.59 -2.93 -2.76
CA LEU A 96 15.23 -3.49 -3.95
C LEU A 96 15.50 -2.37 -4.94
N ALA A 97 14.52 -1.50 -5.19
CA ALA A 97 14.72 -0.34 -6.05
C ALA A 97 15.86 0.58 -5.55
N GLY A 98 15.92 0.85 -4.25
CA GLY A 98 16.98 1.64 -3.62
C GLY A 98 18.34 0.94 -3.58
N ILE A 99 18.35 -0.38 -3.38
CA ILE A 99 19.55 -1.23 -3.37
C ILE A 99 20.14 -1.33 -4.79
N PHE A 100 19.30 -1.55 -5.81
CA PHE A 100 19.73 -1.56 -7.21
C PHE A 100 20.23 -0.19 -7.65
N ALA A 101 19.54 0.90 -7.28
CA ALA A 101 20.01 2.25 -7.56
C ALA A 101 21.36 2.54 -6.88
N ALA A 102 21.54 2.12 -5.62
CA ALA A 102 22.81 2.27 -4.90
C ALA A 102 23.95 1.47 -5.55
N GLN A 103 23.67 0.27 -6.07
CA GLN A 103 24.64 -0.53 -6.82
C GLN A 103 25.08 0.15 -8.13
N ILE A 104 24.15 0.78 -8.86
CA ILE A 104 24.44 1.50 -10.11
C ILE A 104 25.26 2.77 -9.86
N VAL A 105 24.96 3.50 -8.78
CA VAL A 105 25.63 4.75 -8.42
C VAL A 105 26.94 4.52 -7.63
N GLY A 106 27.23 3.26 -7.23
CA GLY A 106 28.44 2.90 -6.50
C GLY A 106 28.48 3.36 -5.03
N GLU A 107 27.33 3.76 -4.46
CA GLU A 107 27.22 4.19 -3.07
C GLU A 107 27.02 2.99 -2.15
N LYS A 108 27.97 2.76 -1.22
CA LYS A 108 27.92 1.63 -0.28
C LYS A 108 26.79 1.74 0.74
N ASN A 109 26.23 2.93 0.93
CA ASN A 109 25.28 3.22 1.99
C ASN A 109 23.88 3.52 1.42
N TYR A 110 23.06 2.48 1.28
CA TYR A 110 21.70 2.59 0.72
C TYR A 110 20.83 3.62 1.46
N PHE A 111 21.10 3.85 2.75
CA PHE A 111 20.41 4.84 3.57
C PHE A 111 20.57 6.28 3.07
N LYS A 112 21.67 6.61 2.38
CA LYS A 112 21.82 7.93 1.73
C LYS A 112 20.82 8.09 0.59
N VAL A 113 20.71 7.07 -0.28
CA VAL A 113 19.75 7.07 -1.39
C VAL A 113 18.33 7.11 -0.85
N LEU A 114 18.04 6.32 0.19
CA LEU A 114 16.72 6.32 0.83
C LEU A 114 16.36 7.69 1.44
N LYS A 115 17.31 8.42 2.03
CA LYS A 115 17.06 9.79 2.53
C LYS A 115 16.61 10.75 1.43
N TYR A 116 17.17 10.63 0.22
CA TYR A 116 16.70 11.43 -0.92
C TYR A 116 15.33 10.97 -1.42
N CYS A 117 14.99 9.69 -1.30
CA CYS A 117 13.69 9.13 -1.70
C CYS A 117 12.57 9.33 -0.66
N ILE A 118 12.88 9.64 0.59
CA ILE A 118 11.88 9.85 1.65
C ILE A 118 10.99 11.06 1.36
N LEU A 119 11.57 12.17 0.88
CA LEU A 119 10.80 13.36 0.54
C LEU A 119 9.75 13.08 -0.56
N PRO A 120 10.11 12.50 -1.74
CA PRO A 120 9.12 12.15 -2.75
C PRO A 120 8.15 11.04 -2.28
N ALA A 121 8.58 10.11 -1.42
CA ALA A 121 7.67 9.10 -0.86
C ALA A 121 6.58 9.72 0.03
N ILE A 122 6.93 10.71 0.86
CA ILE A 122 5.95 11.41 1.70
C ILE A 122 5.00 12.25 0.84
N VAL A 123 5.52 12.96 -0.16
CA VAL A 123 4.69 13.78 -1.07
C VAL A 123 3.69 12.91 -1.83
N THR A 124 4.11 11.75 -2.32
CA THR A 124 3.23 10.82 -3.04
C THR A 124 2.21 10.15 -2.12
N ALA A 125 2.60 9.78 -0.90
CA ALA A 125 1.64 9.26 0.10
C ALA A 125 0.58 10.31 0.47
N ALA A 126 1.00 11.57 0.69
CA ALA A 126 0.09 12.68 0.95
C ALA A 126 -0.85 12.92 -0.25
N TRP A 127 -0.33 12.83 -1.48
CA TRP A 127 -1.13 12.94 -2.70
C TRP A 127 -2.18 11.83 -2.80
N CYS A 128 -1.83 10.57 -2.48
CA CYS A 128 -2.80 9.47 -2.45
C CYS A 128 -3.93 9.74 -1.45
N ILE A 129 -3.61 10.21 -0.25
CA ILE A 129 -4.62 10.54 0.77
C ILE A 129 -5.52 11.69 0.28
N PHE A 130 -4.93 12.71 -0.35
CA PHE A 130 -5.68 13.83 -0.92
C PHE A 130 -6.65 13.39 -2.03
N ILE A 131 -6.20 12.53 -2.95
CA ILE A 131 -7.05 11.91 -3.98
C ILE A 131 -8.20 11.14 -3.33
N ILE A 132 -7.93 10.36 -2.28
CA ILE A 132 -8.98 9.63 -1.56
C ILE A 132 -9.97 10.61 -0.92
N ILE A 133 -9.51 11.74 -0.37
CA ILE A 133 -10.38 12.77 0.21
C ILE A 133 -11.37 13.30 -0.84
N ILE A 134 -10.87 13.66 -2.02
CA ILE A 134 -11.63 14.29 -3.12
C ILE A 134 -12.32 13.28 -4.04
N ALA A 135 -12.15 11.97 -3.81
CA ALA A 135 -12.58 10.92 -4.73
C ALA A 135 -14.01 11.04 -5.27
N ASN A 136 -14.99 11.49 -4.46
CA ASN A 136 -16.37 11.69 -4.95
C ASN A 136 -16.53 12.86 -5.93
N SER A 137 -15.81 13.96 -5.70
CA SER A 137 -15.83 15.12 -6.60
C SER A 137 -15.07 14.82 -7.89
N LEU A 138 -13.94 14.10 -7.78
CA LEU A 138 -13.17 13.65 -8.94
C LEU A 138 -13.97 12.66 -9.80
N ALA A 139 -14.69 11.73 -9.15
CA ALA A 139 -15.54 10.77 -9.85
C ALA A 139 -16.63 11.46 -10.66
N LYS A 140 -17.31 12.48 -10.10
CA LYS A 140 -18.34 13.23 -10.84
C LYS A 140 -17.84 13.94 -12.10
N ILE A 141 -16.54 14.17 -12.24
CA ILE A 141 -15.94 14.86 -13.39
C ILE A 141 -15.42 13.85 -14.43
N ILE A 142 -14.94 12.70 -13.97
CA ILE A 142 -14.20 11.72 -14.79
C ILE A 142 -15.07 10.50 -15.18
N LEU A 143 -16.07 10.17 -14.36
CA LEU A 143 -16.95 9.00 -14.46
C LEU A 143 -18.39 9.45 -14.67
#